data_AF-A0AAU1KC31-F1
#
_entry.id   AF-A0AAU1KC31-F1
#
_cell.length_a   1.000
_cell.length_b   1.000
_cell.length_c   1.000
_cell.angle_alpha   90.00
_cell.angle_beta   90.00
_cell.angle_gamma   90.00
#
_symmetry.space_group_name_H-M   'P 1'
#
loop_
_entity.id
_entity.type
_entity.pdbx_description
1 polymer ?
#
loop_
_entity_poly.entity_id
_entity_poly.type
_entity_poly.pdbx_seq_one_letter_code
_entity_poly.pdbx_strand_id
1 'polypeptide(L)'
;MKIRRVLASLAVVAPLLAAVPTAAAAVPPPPANRDICKRPGGYYQHRQDGRYFYQCDNAYRPYRHRCPDGLLFNEEARPGPVCDWPDQVYTHGPRPAVTALRAEPALYDPDKRQVTGLTAIMKQGLIGEKITFTTMTGVVLCTATTDKPGGFNAPGPDTISSASCNSKTGLTVPAATLLRGYKAVYAENSEIAHPDQATGSIKRKS
;
A
#
# COMPACT_ATOMS: atom_id res chain seq x y z
N MET A 1 20.52 -99.83 9.15
CA MET A 1 19.77 -98.81 8.40
C MET A 1 19.01 -97.92 9.38
N LYS A 2 19.48 -96.68 9.63
CA LYS A 2 18.79 -95.67 10.44
C LYS A 2 18.65 -94.41 9.58
N ILE A 3 17.46 -94.17 9.05
CA ILE A 3 17.12 -92.98 8.27
C ILE A 3 16.75 -91.89 9.28
N ARG A 4 17.64 -90.92 9.50
CA ARG A 4 17.33 -89.69 10.24
C ARG A 4 16.89 -88.63 9.23
N ARG A 5 15.61 -88.25 9.28
CA ARG A 5 15.04 -87.17 8.48
C ARG A 5 15.64 -85.84 8.94
N VAL A 6 16.33 -85.14 8.04
CA VAL A 6 16.82 -83.77 8.26
C VAL A 6 15.65 -82.83 7.99
N LEU A 7 15.20 -82.10 9.01
CA LEU A 7 14.22 -81.03 8.85
C LEU A 7 14.95 -79.81 8.30
N ALA A 8 14.63 -79.42 7.06
CA ALA A 8 15.14 -78.23 6.41
C ALA A 8 14.38 -76.99 6.92
N SER A 9 15.05 -76.15 7.70
CA SER A 9 14.54 -74.86 8.15
C SER A 9 14.62 -73.85 6.99
N LEU A 10 13.49 -73.59 6.32
CA LEU A 10 13.37 -72.46 5.39
C LEU A 10 13.28 -71.17 6.20
N ALA A 11 14.37 -70.40 6.23
CA ALA A 11 14.35 -69.02 6.69
C ALA A 11 13.68 -68.16 5.61
N VAL A 12 12.45 -67.70 5.87
CA VAL A 12 11.76 -66.71 5.04
C VAL A 12 12.38 -65.35 5.36
N VAL A 13 13.26 -64.85 4.49
CA VAL A 13 13.80 -63.49 4.59
C VAL A 13 12.79 -62.54 3.94
N ALA A 14 11.95 -61.91 4.76
CA ALA A 14 11.07 -60.84 4.31
C ALA A 14 11.89 -59.55 4.08
N PRO A 15 11.77 -58.86 2.93
CA PRO A 15 12.47 -57.61 2.71
C PRO A 15 11.78 -56.51 3.54
N LEU A 16 12.51 -55.90 4.48
CA LEU A 16 12.09 -54.65 5.10
C LEU A 16 12.13 -53.55 4.04
N LEU A 17 10.97 -53.22 3.46
CA LEU A 17 10.76 -51.94 2.80
C LEU A 17 10.83 -50.84 3.87
N ALA A 18 11.99 -50.20 3.99
CA ALA A 18 12.12 -48.97 4.76
C ALA A 18 11.29 -47.88 4.06
N ALA A 19 10.11 -47.58 4.60
CA ALA A 19 9.34 -46.42 4.22
C ALA A 19 10.15 -45.17 4.62
N VAL A 20 10.73 -44.48 3.64
CA VAL A 20 11.33 -43.16 3.85
C VAL A 20 10.17 -42.19 4.09
N PRO A 21 10.05 -41.56 5.27
CA PRO A 21 9.02 -40.55 5.47
C PRO A 21 9.44 -39.31 4.66
N THR A 22 8.74 -39.04 3.55
CA THR A 22 8.72 -37.70 2.97
C THR A 22 7.97 -36.79 3.93
N ALA A 23 8.68 -36.29 4.94
CA ALA A 23 8.24 -35.13 5.68
C ALA A 23 8.26 -33.94 4.71
N ALA A 24 7.12 -33.64 4.11
CA ALA A 24 6.90 -32.35 3.47
C ALA A 24 7.21 -31.30 4.53
N ALA A 25 8.28 -30.52 4.33
CA ALA A 25 8.62 -29.42 5.20
C ALA A 25 7.41 -28.48 5.24
N ALA A 26 6.66 -28.52 6.35
CA ALA A 26 5.61 -27.56 6.62
C ALA A 26 6.29 -26.19 6.73
N VAL A 27 6.20 -25.40 5.66
CA VAL A 27 6.59 -23.99 5.69
C VAL A 27 5.86 -23.38 6.90
N PRO A 28 6.58 -22.81 7.89
CA PRO A 28 5.93 -22.23 9.05
C PRO A 28 4.90 -21.20 8.56
N PRO A 29 3.69 -21.17 9.14
CA PRO A 29 2.69 -20.21 8.71
C PRO A 29 3.29 -18.81 8.82
N PRO A 30 3.24 -17.99 7.76
CA PRO A 30 3.65 -16.60 7.85
C PRO A 30 2.87 -15.92 9.01
N PRO A 31 3.44 -14.90 9.67
CA PRO A 31 2.76 -14.21 10.75
C PRO A 31 1.36 -13.83 10.28
N ALA A 32 0.35 -14.36 10.98
CA ALA A 32 -1.02 -14.27 10.52
C ALA A 32 -1.41 -12.78 10.51
N ASN A 33 -1.54 -12.20 9.32
CA ASN A 33 -1.91 -10.81 9.14
C ASN A 33 -3.43 -10.65 9.38
N ARG A 34 -3.88 -11.05 10.57
CA ARG A 34 -5.30 -11.17 10.95
C ARG A 34 -5.99 -9.82 11.08
N ASP A 35 -5.19 -8.75 11.16
CA ASP A 35 -5.68 -7.37 11.18
C ASP A 35 -6.23 -6.92 9.81
N ILE A 36 -5.78 -7.60 8.74
CA ILE A 36 -6.21 -7.41 7.35
C ILE A 36 -7.03 -8.61 6.88
N CYS A 37 -6.44 -9.81 6.91
CA CYS A 37 -7.07 -11.05 6.47
C CYS A 37 -7.90 -11.66 7.58
N LYS A 38 -9.19 -11.33 7.63
CA LYS A 38 -10.12 -11.91 8.62
C LYS A 38 -10.44 -13.38 8.33
N ARG A 39 -10.40 -13.79 7.05
CA ARG A 39 -10.70 -15.14 6.54
C ARG A 39 -9.74 -15.51 5.40
N PRO A 40 -9.41 -16.80 5.24
CA PRO A 40 -8.62 -17.29 4.11
C PRO A 40 -9.41 -17.11 2.80
N GLY A 41 -8.74 -16.72 1.72
CA GLY A 41 -9.39 -16.49 0.42
C GLY A 41 -10.30 -15.24 0.37
N GLY A 42 -10.32 -14.42 1.44
CA GLY A 42 -11.20 -13.26 1.56
C GLY A 42 -10.69 -12.05 0.79
N TYR A 43 -11.61 -11.12 0.48
CA TYR A 43 -11.26 -9.81 -0.03
C TYR A 43 -11.69 -8.73 0.96
N TYR A 44 -10.83 -7.75 1.20
CA TYR A 44 -11.02 -6.73 2.22
C TYR A 44 -10.71 -5.35 1.69
N GLN A 45 -11.57 -4.37 2.00
CA GLN A 45 -11.31 -2.98 1.63
C GLN A 45 -10.08 -2.46 2.36
N HIS A 46 -9.27 -1.65 1.68
CA HIS A 46 -8.18 -0.93 2.34
C HIS A 46 -8.77 0.18 3.24
N ARG A 47 -8.43 0.16 4.53
CA ARG A 47 -9.07 1.01 5.55
C ARG A 47 -8.99 2.52 5.30
N GLN A 48 -7.99 2.98 4.55
CA GLN A 48 -7.70 4.42 4.36
C GLN A 48 -7.72 4.87 2.90
N ASP A 49 -7.91 3.93 1.97
CA ASP A 49 -7.99 4.27 0.55
C ASP A 49 -8.91 3.27 -0.13
N GLY A 50 -10.16 3.65 -0.30
CA GLY A 50 -11.16 2.80 -0.94
C GLY A 50 -10.80 2.39 -2.37
N ARG A 51 -9.82 3.05 -3.02
CA ARG A 51 -9.32 2.63 -4.34
C ARG A 51 -8.51 1.35 -4.28
N TYR A 52 -8.06 0.92 -3.09
CA TYR A 52 -7.30 -0.32 -2.90
C TYR A 52 -8.09 -1.36 -2.11
N PHE A 53 -7.76 -2.62 -2.34
CA PHE A 53 -8.28 -3.76 -1.59
C PHE A 53 -7.20 -4.83 -1.41
N TYR A 54 -7.42 -5.75 -0.48
CA TYR A 54 -6.55 -6.89 -0.24
C TYR A 54 -7.25 -8.17 -0.67
N GLN A 55 -6.59 -8.99 -1.48
CA GLN A 55 -6.93 -10.39 -1.69
C GLN A 55 -6.07 -11.23 -0.75
N CYS A 56 -6.71 -12.03 0.11
CA CYS A 56 -6.01 -12.91 1.03
C CYS A 56 -5.90 -14.32 0.44
N ASP A 57 -4.74 -14.95 0.55
CA ASP A 57 -4.62 -16.37 0.24
C ASP A 57 -5.09 -17.27 1.40
N ASN A 58 -4.97 -18.59 1.20
CA ASN A 58 -5.32 -19.58 2.22
C ASN A 58 -4.41 -19.55 3.46
N ALA A 59 -3.25 -18.90 3.36
CA ALA A 59 -2.29 -18.73 4.44
C ALA A 59 -2.40 -17.34 5.11
N TYR A 60 -3.50 -16.61 4.90
CA TYR A 60 -3.76 -15.28 5.44
C TYR A 60 -2.72 -14.22 5.01
N ARG A 61 -2.05 -14.41 3.87
CA ARG A 61 -1.18 -13.39 3.28
C ARG A 61 -2.02 -12.43 2.43
N PRO A 62 -2.01 -11.12 2.73
CA PRO A 62 -2.72 -10.13 1.93
C PRO A 62 -1.89 -9.68 0.73
N TYR A 63 -2.52 -9.68 -0.43
CA TYR A 63 -2.02 -9.11 -1.68
C TYR A 63 -2.82 -7.85 -1.98
N ARG A 64 -2.16 -6.71 -2.07
CA ARG A 64 -2.82 -5.41 -2.32
C ARG A 64 -3.09 -5.24 -3.81
N HIS A 65 -4.30 -4.84 -4.14
CA HIS A 65 -4.76 -4.54 -5.50
C HIS A 65 -5.41 -3.16 -5.53
N ARG A 66 -5.44 -2.54 -6.71
CA ARG A 66 -6.15 -1.27 -6.95
C ARG A 66 -7.34 -1.52 -7.86
N CYS A 67 -8.45 -0.84 -7.57
CA CYS A 67 -9.58 -0.74 -8.47
C CYS A 67 -9.25 0.09 -9.72
N PRO A 68 -9.99 -0.12 -10.83
CA PRO A 68 -9.94 0.80 -11.97
C PRO A 68 -10.20 2.26 -11.55
N ASP A 69 -9.66 3.19 -12.32
CA ASP A 69 -9.75 4.61 -11.99
C ASP A 69 -11.21 5.06 -11.84
N GLY A 70 -11.48 5.81 -10.77
CA GLY A 70 -12.82 6.30 -10.43
C GLY A 70 -13.69 5.33 -9.63
N LEU A 71 -13.26 4.08 -9.44
CA LEU A 71 -13.98 3.07 -8.65
C LEU A 71 -13.38 2.89 -7.26
N LEU A 72 -14.23 2.47 -6.32
CA LEU A 72 -13.86 2.12 -4.96
C LEU A 72 -14.24 0.66 -4.69
N PHE A 73 -13.44 -0.05 -3.93
CA PHE A 73 -13.73 -1.41 -3.56
C PHE A 73 -14.92 -1.46 -2.60
N ASN A 74 -15.96 -2.17 -2.99
CA ASN A 74 -17.17 -2.44 -2.25
C ASN A 74 -17.08 -3.84 -1.64
N GLU A 75 -16.70 -3.95 -0.37
CA GLU A 75 -16.63 -5.25 0.34
C GLU A 75 -18.04 -5.86 0.55
N GLU A 76 -19.08 -5.03 0.52
CA GLU A 76 -20.47 -5.42 0.81
C GLU A 76 -21.31 -5.66 -0.45
N ALA A 77 -20.72 -5.47 -1.64
CA ALA A 77 -21.38 -5.75 -2.91
C ALA A 77 -21.90 -7.19 -2.97
N ARG A 78 -23.05 -7.36 -3.62
CA ARG A 78 -23.69 -8.65 -3.86
C ARG A 78 -23.70 -8.94 -5.36
N PRO A 79 -23.38 -10.18 -5.80
CA PRO A 79 -23.22 -11.41 -5.01
C PRO A 79 -21.88 -11.56 -4.28
N GLY A 80 -20.91 -10.69 -4.55
CA GLY A 80 -19.61 -10.69 -3.89
C GLY A 80 -18.90 -9.34 -4.05
N PRO A 81 -17.80 -9.15 -3.32
CA PRO A 81 -17.12 -7.87 -3.26
C PRO A 81 -16.50 -7.51 -4.61
N VAL A 82 -16.62 -6.24 -5.00
CA VAL A 82 -16.26 -5.75 -6.34
C VAL A 82 -15.78 -4.30 -6.29
N CYS A 83 -15.02 -3.87 -7.30
CA CYS A 83 -14.80 -2.44 -7.52
C CYS A 83 -16.07 -1.82 -8.11
N ASP A 84 -16.63 -0.84 -7.40
CA ASP A 84 -17.93 -0.27 -7.67
C ASP A 84 -17.85 1.26 -7.69
N TRP A 85 -18.93 1.89 -8.13
CA TRP A 85 -19.04 3.34 -8.15
C TRP A 85 -19.06 3.90 -6.72
N PRO A 86 -18.41 5.07 -6.47
CA PRO A 86 -18.30 5.62 -5.13
C PRO A 86 -19.65 5.77 -4.41
N ASP A 87 -20.70 6.18 -5.13
CA ASP A 87 -22.06 6.31 -4.59
C ASP A 87 -22.59 5.00 -4.00
N GLN A 88 -22.35 3.86 -4.65
CA GLN A 88 -22.78 2.53 -4.16
C GLN A 88 -21.98 2.07 -2.93
N VAL A 89 -20.71 2.48 -2.83
CA VAL A 89 -19.89 2.21 -1.64
C VAL A 89 -20.33 3.08 -0.47
N TYR A 90 -20.70 4.34 -0.73
CA TYR A 90 -21.13 5.29 0.30
C TYR A 90 -22.54 5.03 0.86
N THR A 91 -23.41 4.35 0.11
CA THR A 91 -24.76 4.01 0.57
C THR A 91 -24.78 2.82 1.52
N HIS A 92 -23.85 1.89 1.39
CA HIS A 92 -23.87 0.62 2.12
C HIS A 92 -22.70 0.45 3.11
N GLY A 93 -21.57 1.16 2.95
CA GLY A 93 -20.40 1.03 3.84
C GLY A 93 -19.98 2.30 4.57
N PRO A 94 -19.05 2.21 5.54
CA PRO A 94 -18.36 3.38 6.07
C PRO A 94 -17.65 4.09 4.92
N ARG A 95 -17.80 5.42 4.80
CA ARG A 95 -17.15 6.20 3.73
C ARG A 95 -15.65 5.89 3.73
N PRO A 96 -15.11 5.17 2.72
CA PRO A 96 -13.68 4.98 2.66
C PRO A 96 -13.04 6.36 2.58
N ALA A 97 -12.05 6.60 3.44
CA ALA A 97 -11.18 7.74 3.21
C ALA A 97 -10.61 7.54 1.81
N VAL A 98 -10.95 8.43 0.89
CA VAL A 98 -10.13 8.63 -0.30
C VAL A 98 -9.00 9.52 0.21
N THR A 99 -7.76 9.15 -0.08
CA THR A 99 -6.51 9.86 0.26
C THR A 99 -5.97 9.65 1.69
N ALA A 100 -4.92 8.84 1.79
CA ALA A 100 -3.96 8.90 2.89
C ALA A 100 -3.04 10.12 2.77
N LEU A 101 -2.87 10.65 1.54
CA LEU A 101 -2.09 11.84 1.20
C LEU A 101 -2.93 13.11 1.25
N ARG A 102 -2.48 14.11 2.00
CA ARG A 102 -3.05 15.46 2.01
C ARG A 102 -2.00 16.47 1.61
N ALA A 103 -2.33 17.40 0.71
CA ALA A 103 -1.46 18.51 0.34
C ALA A 103 -1.93 19.80 1.02
N GLU A 104 -1.01 20.53 1.66
CA GLU A 104 -1.31 21.81 2.30
C GLU A 104 -1.27 22.99 1.31
N PRO A 105 -1.78 24.18 1.67
CA PRO A 105 -1.57 25.37 0.85
C PRO A 105 -0.10 25.80 0.81
N ALA A 106 0.40 26.17 -0.38
CA ALA A 106 1.74 26.70 -0.59
C ALA A 106 1.70 28.18 -1.02
N LEU A 107 2.84 28.86 -0.94
CA LEU A 107 2.99 30.29 -1.26
C LEU A 107 3.91 30.50 -2.45
N TYR A 108 3.52 31.36 -3.38
CA TYR A 108 4.35 31.83 -4.49
C TYR A 108 4.94 33.21 -4.18
N ASP A 109 6.26 33.29 -4.11
CA ASP A 109 7.04 34.53 -4.00
C ASP A 109 7.35 35.06 -5.41
N PRO A 110 6.75 36.20 -5.81
CA PRO A 110 6.92 36.74 -7.16
C PRO A 110 8.33 37.30 -7.42
N ASP A 111 9.02 37.79 -6.38
CA ASP A 111 10.34 38.41 -6.50
C ASP A 111 11.40 37.33 -6.76
N LYS A 112 11.27 36.19 -6.08
CA LYS A 112 12.19 35.05 -6.23
C LYS A 112 11.76 34.06 -7.31
N ARG A 113 10.56 34.26 -7.89
CA ARG A 113 9.87 33.30 -8.77
C ARG A 113 9.95 31.88 -8.20
N GLN A 114 9.56 31.74 -6.94
CA GLN A 114 9.72 30.50 -6.17
C GLN A 114 8.43 30.17 -5.43
N VAL A 115 8.03 28.90 -5.47
CA VAL A 115 6.99 28.34 -4.59
C VAL A 115 7.64 27.77 -3.33
N THR A 116 7.15 28.18 -2.16
CA THR A 116 7.61 27.77 -0.83
C THR A 116 6.48 27.12 -0.03
N GLY A 117 6.83 26.24 0.90
CA GLY A 117 5.85 25.56 1.76
C GLY A 117 5.04 24.50 1.01
N LEU A 118 5.66 23.80 0.06
CA LEU A 118 5.07 22.61 -0.53
C LEU A 118 5.16 21.50 0.52
N THR A 119 4.03 21.18 1.14
CA THR A 119 3.94 20.17 2.19
C THR A 119 2.88 19.14 1.84
N ALA A 120 3.21 17.88 2.07
CA ALA A 120 2.27 16.78 2.02
C ALA A 120 2.33 15.95 3.30
N ILE A 121 1.16 15.57 3.80
CA ILE A 121 0.95 14.83 5.05
C ILE A 121 0.40 13.45 4.71
N MET A 122 1.00 12.42 5.28
CA MET A 122 0.63 11.01 5.12
C MET A 122 0.27 10.41 6.47
N LYS A 123 -0.94 9.85 6.59
CA LYS A 123 -1.43 9.24 7.85
C LYS A 123 -0.87 7.84 8.16
N GLN A 124 -0.11 7.23 7.26
CA GLN A 124 0.27 5.81 7.33
C GLN A 124 1.76 5.52 7.57
N GLY A 125 2.56 6.50 8.03
CA GLY A 125 3.92 6.21 8.49
C GLY A 125 4.86 5.64 7.41
N LEU A 126 4.67 6.03 6.15
CA LEU A 126 5.65 5.79 5.09
C LEU A 126 6.87 6.65 5.39
N ILE A 127 7.91 6.09 6.00
CA ILE A 127 9.16 6.79 6.31
C ILE A 127 10.15 6.46 5.21
N GLY A 128 10.82 7.47 4.66
CA GLY A 128 11.83 7.26 3.61
C GLY A 128 11.25 7.21 2.19
N GLU A 129 9.98 7.57 2.02
CA GLU A 129 9.27 7.49 0.75
C GLU A 129 9.28 8.81 -0.03
N LYS A 130 9.36 8.73 -1.36
CA LYS A 130 9.57 9.90 -2.22
C LYS A 130 8.25 10.52 -2.68
N ILE A 131 8.00 11.78 -2.32
CA ILE A 131 6.86 12.58 -2.78
C ILE A 131 7.34 13.64 -3.77
N THR A 132 6.76 13.63 -4.97
CA THR A 132 7.05 14.59 -6.03
C THR A 132 5.94 15.64 -6.11
N PHE A 133 6.32 16.90 -5.97
CA PHE A 133 5.42 18.04 -6.11
C PHE A 133 5.51 18.57 -7.53
N THR A 134 4.39 18.62 -8.23
CA THR A 134 4.30 19.07 -9.63
C THR A 134 3.24 20.16 -9.76
N THR A 135 3.37 21.02 -10.77
CA THR A 135 2.27 21.90 -11.18
C THR A 135 1.09 21.06 -11.70
N MET A 136 -0.09 21.67 -11.86
CA MET A 136 -1.21 21.02 -12.54
C MET A 136 -0.88 20.53 -13.96
N THR A 137 0.12 21.13 -14.59
CA THR A 137 0.61 20.78 -15.93
C THR A 137 1.73 19.72 -15.93
N GLY A 138 2.15 19.22 -14.77
CA GLY A 138 3.15 18.17 -14.64
C GLY A 138 4.61 18.64 -14.52
N VAL A 139 4.86 19.95 -14.40
CA VAL A 139 6.22 20.47 -14.19
C VAL A 139 6.64 20.21 -12.75
N VAL A 140 7.78 19.55 -12.54
CA VAL A 140 8.32 19.27 -11.21
C VAL A 140 8.75 20.55 -10.51
N LEU A 141 8.16 20.82 -9.35
CA LEU A 141 8.50 21.95 -8.48
C LEU A 141 9.63 21.55 -7.52
N CYS A 142 9.43 20.44 -6.80
CA CYS A 142 10.44 19.83 -5.94
C CYS A 142 10.08 18.38 -5.64
N THR A 143 11.02 17.65 -5.06
CA THR A 143 10.80 16.31 -4.53
C THR A 143 11.33 16.26 -3.11
N ALA A 144 10.56 15.70 -2.19
CA ALA A 144 10.96 15.48 -0.81
C ALA A 144 10.73 14.02 -0.43
N THR A 145 11.52 13.54 0.53
CA THR A 145 11.33 12.24 1.15
C THR A 145 10.53 12.43 2.42
N THR A 146 9.66 11.49 2.76
CA THR A 146 8.90 11.53 4.01
C THR A 146 9.80 11.26 5.22
N ASP A 147 9.72 12.12 6.22
CA ASP A 147 10.50 11.99 7.46
C ASP A 147 9.80 11.08 8.49
N LYS A 148 10.56 10.64 9.51
CA LYS A 148 10.04 10.02 10.74
C LYS A 148 9.16 11.04 11.49
N PRO A 149 8.02 10.66 12.10
CA PRO A 149 7.13 11.62 12.74
C PRO A 149 7.86 12.32 13.89
N GLY A 150 7.83 13.65 13.90
CA GLY A 150 8.39 14.44 14.99
C GLY A 150 8.06 15.92 14.90
N GLY A 151 6.88 16.31 15.40
CA GLY A 151 6.59 17.66 15.93
C GLY A 151 5.42 18.38 15.27
N PHE A 152 4.40 18.93 15.97
CA PHE A 152 4.30 19.36 17.37
C PHE A 152 2.99 18.83 18.03
N ASN A 153 3.09 18.18 19.19
CA ASN A 153 1.98 17.81 20.10
C ASN A 153 0.87 16.88 19.58
N ALA A 154 1.17 15.64 19.18
CA ALA A 154 0.15 14.59 19.00
C ALA A 154 0.27 13.54 20.12
N PRO A 155 -0.69 13.45 21.06
CA PRO A 155 -0.74 12.36 22.02
C PRO A 155 -1.42 11.14 21.38
N GLY A 156 -0.67 10.18 20.84
CA GLY A 156 -1.25 8.89 20.39
C GLY A 156 -0.45 8.12 19.33
N PRO A 157 -0.86 6.85 19.02
CA PRO A 157 -0.16 5.92 18.12
C PRO A 157 -0.27 6.25 16.61
N ASP A 158 -0.76 7.43 16.23
CA ASP A 158 -0.91 7.86 14.84
C ASP A 158 0.42 8.41 14.31
N THR A 159 1.19 7.55 13.64
CA THR A 159 2.48 7.89 13.00
C THR A 159 2.20 8.69 11.72
N ILE A 160 2.11 10.01 11.84
CA ILE A 160 1.97 10.93 10.70
C ILE A 160 3.35 11.23 10.12
N SER A 161 3.59 10.84 8.87
CA SER A 161 4.79 11.24 8.12
C SER A 161 4.47 12.45 7.24
N SER A 162 5.43 13.33 7.02
CA SER A 162 5.28 14.45 6.09
C SER A 162 6.50 14.57 5.19
N ALA A 163 6.30 15.10 4.00
CA ALA A 163 7.37 15.51 3.11
C ALA A 163 7.16 16.98 2.78
N SER A 164 8.21 17.78 2.95
CA SER A 164 8.16 19.23 2.70
C SER A 164 9.37 19.69 1.91
N CYS A 165 9.16 20.56 0.92
CA CYS A 165 10.24 21.20 0.19
C CYS A 165 9.85 22.59 -0.36
N ASN A 166 10.86 23.33 -0.79
CA ASN A 166 10.68 24.53 -1.60
C ASN A 166 11.09 24.21 -3.04
N SER A 167 10.43 24.85 -4.01
CA SER A 167 10.86 24.77 -5.41
C SER A 167 12.18 25.50 -5.64
N LYS A 168 12.82 25.28 -6.80
CA LYS A 168 13.99 26.07 -7.21
C LYS A 168 13.61 27.55 -7.39
N THR A 169 14.56 28.45 -7.10
CA THR A 169 14.40 29.87 -7.44
C THR A 169 14.44 30.07 -8.94
N GLY A 170 13.82 31.16 -9.43
CA GLY A 170 13.85 31.49 -10.85
C GLY A 170 13.02 30.54 -11.72
N LEU A 171 11.89 30.04 -11.21
CA LEU A 171 10.98 29.21 -12.01
C LEU A 171 10.62 29.91 -13.33
N THR A 172 10.69 29.15 -14.42
CA THR A 172 10.25 29.59 -15.75
C THR A 172 8.74 29.40 -15.96
N VAL A 173 8.08 28.71 -15.04
CA VAL A 173 6.63 28.46 -15.08
C VAL A 173 5.87 29.77 -14.88
N PRO A 174 4.90 30.11 -15.75
CA PRO A 174 4.09 31.31 -15.60
C PRO A 174 3.32 31.33 -14.27
N ALA A 175 3.24 32.50 -13.63
CA ALA A 175 2.51 32.66 -12.37
C ALA A 175 1.04 32.19 -12.47
N ALA A 176 0.38 32.44 -13.61
CA ALA A 176 -0.99 31.97 -13.86
C ALA A 176 -1.11 30.43 -13.85
N THR A 177 -0.04 29.71 -14.17
CA THR A 177 0.01 28.23 -14.10
C THR A 177 0.23 27.77 -12.67
N LEU A 178 1.11 28.44 -11.92
CA LEU A 178 1.35 28.16 -10.51
C LEU A 178 0.08 28.38 -9.68
N LEU A 179 -0.65 29.47 -9.92
CA LEU A 179 -1.87 29.81 -9.18
C LEU A 179 -3.05 28.85 -9.44
N ARG A 180 -2.94 27.89 -10.37
CA ARG A 180 -3.92 26.79 -10.52
C ARG A 180 -3.73 25.69 -9.48
N GLY A 181 -2.68 25.76 -8.67
CA GLY A 181 -2.35 24.77 -7.65
C GLY A 181 -1.26 23.79 -8.09
N TYR A 182 -1.02 22.80 -7.25
CA TYR A 182 0.00 21.77 -7.43
C TYR A 182 -0.51 20.39 -7.04
N LYS A 183 0.11 19.33 -7.59
CA LYS A 183 -0.14 17.93 -7.23
C LYS A 183 1.05 17.42 -6.42
N ALA A 184 0.78 16.84 -5.25
CA ALA A 184 1.72 15.97 -4.57
C ALA A 184 1.45 14.53 -5.04
N VAL A 185 2.49 13.85 -5.50
CA VAL A 185 2.39 12.51 -6.10
C VAL A 185 3.36 11.60 -5.37
N TYR A 186 2.84 10.50 -4.82
CA TYR A 186 3.63 9.44 -4.23
C TYR A 186 3.62 8.23 -5.17
N ALA A 187 4.79 7.81 -5.65
CA ALA A 187 4.93 6.59 -6.45
C ALA A 187 5.81 5.60 -5.68
N GLU A 188 5.24 4.47 -5.24
CA GLU A 188 6.05 3.35 -4.75
C GLU A 188 6.97 2.89 -5.89
N ASN A 189 8.25 2.64 -5.58
CA ASN A 189 9.28 2.17 -6.51
C ASN A 189 9.04 0.72 -7.00
N SER A 190 7.85 0.42 -7.49
CA SER A 190 7.51 -0.87 -8.07
C SER A 190 6.70 -0.61 -9.32
N GLU A 191 7.13 -1.21 -10.44
CA GLU A 191 6.59 -1.07 -11.80
C GLU A 191 5.12 -1.55 -11.96
N ILE A 192 4.39 -1.66 -10.84
CA ILE A 192 2.99 -2.12 -10.72
C ILE A 192 2.15 -1.14 -9.85
N ALA A 193 2.74 -0.08 -9.26
CA ALA A 193 2.03 0.83 -8.36
C ALA A 193 1.55 2.12 -9.08
N HIS A 194 0.23 2.34 -9.13
CA HIS A 194 -0.34 3.62 -9.52
C HIS A 194 -0.23 4.64 -8.38
N PRO A 195 0.25 5.87 -8.62
CA PRO A 195 0.60 6.79 -7.53
C PRO A 195 -0.63 7.28 -6.74
N ASP A 196 -0.48 7.46 -5.42
CA ASP A 196 -1.40 8.28 -4.62
C ASP A 196 -1.14 9.76 -4.93
N GLN A 197 -2.20 10.56 -5.02
CA GLN A 197 -2.13 11.96 -5.42
C GLN A 197 -3.04 12.84 -4.58
N ALA A 198 -2.54 14.01 -4.20
CA ALA A 198 -3.31 15.06 -3.56
C ALA A 198 -3.06 16.40 -4.25
N THR A 199 -4.09 17.25 -4.30
CA THR A 199 -3.99 18.60 -4.87
C THR A 199 -3.91 19.65 -3.78
N GLY A 200 -2.94 20.57 -3.88
CA GLY A 200 -2.80 21.72 -2.99
C GLY A 200 -2.97 23.04 -3.74
N SER A 201 -3.42 24.07 -3.03
CA SER A 201 -3.56 25.43 -3.59
C SER A 201 -2.24 26.19 -3.50
N ILE A 202 -1.99 27.09 -4.45
CA ILE A 202 -0.88 28.05 -4.38
C ILE A 202 -1.47 29.46 -4.27
N LYS A 203 -1.08 30.20 -3.24
CA LYS A 203 -1.45 31.61 -3.07
C LYS A 203 -0.26 32.50 -3.33
N ARG A 204 -0.50 33.70 -3.87
CA ARG A 204 0.55 34.70 -3.99
C ARG A 204 0.91 35.21 -2.59
N LYS A 205 2.19 35.29 -2.27
CA LYS A 205 2.66 35.98 -1.08
C LYS A 205 2.34 37.47 -1.23
N SER A 206 1.60 37.99 -0.25
CA SER A 206 1.26 39.42 -0.12
C SER A 206 2.48 40.24 0.23
#